data_AF-A0A7X7LSH3-F1
#
_entry.id   AF-A0A7X7LSH3-F1
#
_cell.length_a   1.000
_cell.length_b   1.000
_cell.length_c   1.000
_cell.angle_alpha   90.00
_cell.angle_beta   90.00
_cell.angle_gamma   90.00
#
_symmetry.space_group_name_H-M   'P 1'
#
loop_
_entity.id
_entity.type
_entity.pdbx_description
1 polymer ?
#
loop_
_entity_poly.entity_id
_entity_poly.type
_entity_poly.pdbx_seq_one_letter_code
_entity_poly.pdbx_strand_id
1 'polypeptide(L)'
;MSFSTDVKTELSSLKYLSCCSKAELSALFHIGGSIELNREGLHLIFQSTNLAVIRRVISLTKSLFGIELTLISKKQAKLQKRDLFFVRIAEKINQILTGLSLINQ
;
A
#
# COMPACT_ATOMS: atom_id res chain seq x y z
N MET A 1 -22.23 -2.37 2.83
CA MET A 1 -21.24 -3.22 2.13
C MET A 1 -21.48 -3.10 0.63
N SER A 2 -20.47 -3.29 -0.21
CA SER A 2 -20.58 -3.18 -1.68
C SER A 2 -19.87 -4.36 -2.31
N PHE A 3 -20.37 -4.83 -3.46
CA PHE A 3 -19.78 -5.93 -4.23
C PHE A 3 -18.26 -5.81 -4.38
N SER A 4 -17.76 -4.61 -4.69
CA SER A 4 -16.31 -4.37 -4.83
C SER A 4 -15.50 -4.58 -3.54
N THR A 5 -16.12 -4.41 -2.36
CA THR A 5 -15.46 -4.69 -1.08
C THR A 5 -15.31 -6.18 -0.87
N ASP A 6 -16.35 -6.96 -1.20
CA ASP A 6 -16.39 -8.40 -0.98
C ASP A 6 -15.38 -9.09 -1.89
N VAL A 7 -15.38 -8.75 -3.19
CA VAL A 7 -14.40 -9.26 -4.17
C VAL A 7 -12.96 -8.95 -3.76
N LYS A 8 -12.67 -7.71 -3.33
CA LYS A 8 -11.31 -7.33 -2.87
C LYS A 8 -10.87 -8.09 -1.62
N THR A 9 -11.82 -8.41 -0.75
CA THR A 9 -11.54 -9.17 0.48
C THR A 9 -11.19 -10.61 0.15
N GLU A 10 -11.96 -11.26 -0.74
CA GLU A 10 -11.68 -12.60 -1.24
C GLU A 10 -10.31 -12.68 -1.91
N LEU A 11 -10.02 -11.76 -2.84
CA LEU A 11 -8.72 -11.72 -3.53
C LEU A 11 -7.52 -11.56 -2.59
N SER A 12 -7.69 -10.86 -1.46
CA SER A 12 -6.60 -10.67 -0.49
C SER A 12 -6.20 -11.95 0.24
N SER A 13 -7.09 -12.94 0.29
CA SER A 13 -6.88 -14.24 0.94
C SER A 13 -6.22 -15.28 0.04
N LEU A 14 -6.14 -15.00 -1.26
CA LEU A 14 -5.51 -15.90 -2.22
C LEU A 14 -3.99 -15.98 -1.97
N LYS A 15 -3.48 -17.20 -1.85
CA LYS A 15 -2.05 -17.48 -1.77
C LYS A 15 -1.48 -17.49 -3.19
N TYR A 16 -0.89 -16.38 -3.61
CA TYR A 16 -0.17 -16.30 -4.88
C TYR A 16 1.19 -17.00 -4.80
N LEU A 17 1.69 -17.43 -5.97
CA LEU A 17 3.06 -17.89 -6.16
C LEU A 17 4.03 -16.73 -5.84
N SER A 18 5.16 -17.05 -5.20
CA SER A 18 6.18 -16.08 -4.79
C SER A 18 6.75 -15.23 -5.94
N CYS A 19 6.68 -15.74 -7.18
CA CYS A 19 7.17 -15.04 -8.37
C CYS A 19 6.44 -13.71 -8.64
N CYS A 20 5.17 -13.58 -8.24
CA CYS A 20 4.34 -12.43 -8.59
C CYS A 20 4.24 -11.36 -7.50
N SER A 21 4.74 -11.62 -6.29
CA SER A 21 4.58 -10.71 -5.14
C SER A 21 5.14 -9.31 -5.41
N LYS A 22 6.26 -9.23 -6.13
CA LYS A 22 6.90 -7.96 -6.49
C LYS A 22 6.08 -7.17 -7.52
N ALA A 23 5.54 -7.86 -8.54
CA ALA A 23 4.70 -7.25 -9.55
C ALA A 23 3.36 -6.78 -8.97
N GLU A 24 2.76 -7.57 -8.08
CA GLU A 24 1.54 -7.20 -7.36
C GLU A 24 1.76 -5.94 -6.52
N LEU A 25 2.85 -5.88 -5.75
CA LEU A 25 3.15 -4.70 -4.93
C LEU A 25 3.39 -3.45 -5.80
N SER A 26 4.12 -3.59 -6.91
CA SER A 26 4.33 -2.49 -7.86
C SER A 26 2.99 -1.97 -8.40
N ALA A 27 2.10 -2.86 -8.87
CA ALA A 27 0.78 -2.49 -9.37
C ALA A 27 -0.08 -1.80 -8.30
N LEU A 28 -0.03 -2.27 -7.05
CA LEU A 28 -0.72 -1.62 -5.93
C LEU A 28 -0.22 -0.19 -5.73
N PHE A 29 1.09 0.05 -5.70
CA PHE A 29 1.63 1.40 -5.58
C PHE A 29 1.33 2.29 -6.78
N HIS A 30 1.21 1.76 -8.00
CA HIS A 30 0.74 2.54 -9.14
C HIS A 30 -0.72 2.99 -9.02
N ILE A 31 -1.57 2.22 -8.34
CA ILE A 31 -3.01 2.53 -8.19
C ILE A 31 -3.27 3.44 -6.99
N GLY A 32 -2.68 3.13 -5.85
CA GLY A 32 -3.00 3.74 -4.57
C GLY A 32 -1.80 4.37 -3.84
N GLY A 33 -0.63 4.38 -4.48
CA GLY A 33 0.59 4.92 -3.92
C GLY A 33 0.81 6.40 -4.24
N SER A 34 1.50 7.09 -3.34
CA SER A 34 2.01 8.45 -3.53
C SER A 34 3.40 8.59 -2.92
N ILE A 35 4.22 9.42 -3.53
CA ILE A 35 5.52 9.83 -2.98
C ILE A 35 5.33 11.23 -2.41
N GLU A 36 5.61 11.40 -1.13
CA GLU A 36 5.44 12.66 -0.42
C GLU A 36 6.78 13.13 0.12
N LEU A 37 7.11 14.40 -0.11
CA LEU A 37 8.29 15.05 0.45
C LEU A 37 7.84 16.15 1.40
N ASN A 38 8.28 16.09 2.65
CA ASN A 38 7.99 17.10 3.66
C ASN A 38 9.25 17.42 4.49
N ARG A 39 9.09 18.12 5.62
CA ARG A 39 10.21 18.49 6.51
C ARG A 39 10.87 17.28 7.20
N GLU A 40 10.15 16.17 7.38
CA GLU A 40 10.66 14.91 7.95
C GLU A 40 11.41 14.07 6.92
N GLY A 41 11.27 14.40 5.63
CA GLY A 41 11.96 13.75 4.52
C GLY A 41 11.01 13.20 3.46
N LEU A 42 11.54 12.28 2.66
CA LEU A 42 10.78 11.55 1.67
C LEU A 42 9.97 10.45 2.36
N HIS A 43 8.74 10.22 1.91
CA HIS A 43 7.89 9.14 2.38
C HIS A 43 7.18 8.50 1.19
N LEU A 44 7.04 7.18 1.23
CA LEU A 44 6.16 6.46 0.31
C LEU A 44 4.88 6.12 1.08
N ILE A 45 3.74 6.53 0.52
CA ILE A 45 2.42 6.35 1.14
C ILE A 45 1.57 5.46 0.25
N PHE A 46 0.79 4.56 0.85
CA PHE A 46 -0.28 3.85 0.17
C PHE A 46 -1.59 4.09 0.89
N GLN A 47 -2.65 4.44 0.17
CA GLN A 47 -3.96 4.73 0.74
C GLN A 47 -5.07 3.86 0.19
N SER A 48 -5.99 3.42 1.07
CA SER A 48 -7.18 2.69 0.68
C SER A 48 -8.28 2.76 1.73
N THR A 49 -9.53 2.69 1.30
CA THR A 49 -10.69 2.49 2.19
C THR A 49 -10.93 1.02 2.53
N ASN A 50 -10.21 0.10 1.88
CA ASN A 50 -10.35 -1.34 2.10
C ASN A 50 -9.18 -1.88 2.95
N LEU A 51 -9.49 -2.33 4.17
CA LEU A 51 -8.52 -2.90 5.10
C LEU A 51 -7.82 -4.17 4.60
N ALA A 52 -8.50 -4.98 3.78
CA ALA A 52 -7.90 -6.19 3.20
C ALA A 52 -6.75 -5.82 2.24
N VAL A 53 -6.95 -4.78 1.43
CA VAL A 53 -5.89 -4.23 0.55
C VAL A 53 -4.74 -3.64 1.37
N ILE A 54 -5.04 -2.89 2.43
CA ILE A 54 -4.02 -2.33 3.34
C ILE A 54 -3.16 -3.44 3.96
N ARG A 55 -3.78 -4.50 4.49
CA ARG A 55 -3.08 -5.65 5.07
C ARG A 55 -2.23 -6.37 4.01
N ARG A 56 -2.73 -6.48 2.78
CA ARG A 56 -1.98 -7.08 1.66
C ARG A 56 -0.71 -6.29 1.35
N VAL A 57 -0.81 -4.96 1.23
CA VAL A 57 0.37 -4.09 1.03
C VAL A 57 1.35 -4.21 2.19
N ILE A 58 0.88 -4.18 3.44
CA ILE A 58 1.75 -4.35 4.61
C ILE A 58 2.50 -5.69 4.54
N SER A 59 1.79 -6.78 4.27
CA SER A 59 2.37 -8.13 4.19
C SER A 59 3.42 -8.24 3.08
N LEU A 60 3.09 -7.77 1.87
CA LEU A 60 4.01 -7.79 0.73
C LEU A 60 5.25 -6.93 0.99
N THR A 61 5.09 -5.72 1.51
CA THR A 61 6.21 -4.83 1.77
C THR A 61 7.13 -5.39 2.86
N LYS A 62 6.57 -5.94 3.95
CA LYS A 62 7.36 -6.62 4.99
C LYS A 62 8.11 -7.82 4.43
N SER A 63 7.44 -8.66 3.65
CA SER A 63 8.04 -9.87 3.08
C SER A 63 9.15 -9.59 2.07
N LEU A 64 9.03 -8.52 1.27
CA LEU A 64 9.99 -8.22 0.20
C LEU A 64 11.18 -7.36 0.67
N PHE A 65 10.96 -6.46 1.63
CA PHE A 65 11.97 -5.46 2.02
C PHE A 65 12.38 -5.51 3.49
N GLY A 66 11.66 -6.26 4.34
CA GLY A 66 11.98 -6.43 5.76
C GLY A 66 12.02 -5.10 6.51
N ILE A 67 11.03 -4.24 6.30
CA ILE A 67 10.93 -2.91 6.94
C ILE A 67 9.68 -2.80 7.82
N GLU A 68 9.73 -1.90 8.79
CA GLU A 68 8.56 -1.49 9.55
C GLU A 68 7.74 -0.44 8.82
N LEU A 69 6.44 -0.41 9.10
CA LEU A 69 5.45 0.42 8.42
C LEU A 69 4.55 1.05 9.47
N THR A 70 4.19 2.32 9.27
CA THR A 70 3.21 3.00 10.14
C THR A 70 1.83 2.95 9.50
N LEU A 71 0.83 2.42 10.21
CA LEU A 71 -0.57 2.47 9.80
C LEU A 71 -1.27 3.65 10.47
N ILE A 72 -1.86 4.52 9.66
CA ILE A 72 -2.60 5.70 10.11
C ILE A 72 -4.03 5.61 9.58
N SER A 73 -5.02 5.88 10.43
CA SER A 73 -6.42 5.98 10.00
C SER A 73 -6.91 7.42 10.11
N LYS A 74 -7.59 7.92 9.06
CA LYS A 74 -8.22 9.23 9.07
C LYS A 74 -9.70 9.09 8.73
N LYS A 75 -10.56 9.68 9.57
CA LYS A 75 -11.98 9.82 9.26
C LYS A 75 -12.16 10.86 8.15
N GLN A 76 -12.84 10.48 7.06
CA GLN A 76 -13.22 11.44 6.03
C GLN A 76 -14.40 12.29 6.52
N ALA A 77 -14.25 13.62 6.47
CA ALA A 77 -15.19 14.57 7.07
C ALA A 77 -16.47 14.84 6.22
N LYS A 78 -16.53 14.44 4.94
CA LYS A 78 -17.72 14.66 4.09
C LYS A 78 -17.96 13.56 3.05
N LEU A 79 -19.25 13.34 2.75
CA LEU A 79 -19.86 12.60 1.63
C LEU A 79 -19.33 11.19 1.28
N GLN A 80 -18.76 10.48 2.25
CA GLN A 80 -18.76 9.01 2.38
C GLN A 80 -18.08 8.67 3.72
N LYS A 81 -18.85 8.25 4.73
CA LYS A 81 -18.40 7.96 6.11
C LYS A 81 -17.46 6.74 6.23
N ARG A 82 -16.58 6.50 5.27
CA ARG A 82 -15.65 5.37 5.30
C ARG A 82 -14.30 5.86 5.78
N ASP A 83 -13.73 5.15 6.74
CA ASP A 83 -12.38 5.43 7.22
C ASP A 83 -11.39 5.21 6.08
N LEU A 84 -10.48 6.17 5.90
CA LEU A 84 -9.38 6.07 4.96
C LEU A 84 -8.13 5.66 5.73
N PHE A 85 -7.48 4.61 5.27
CA PHE A 85 -6.27 4.08 5.88
C PHE A 85 -5.07 4.42 5.01
N PHE A 86 -3.97 4.77 5.68
CA PHE A 86 -2.70 5.14 5.09
C PHE A 86 -1.60 4.25 5.66
N VAL A 87 -0.80 3.67 4.78
CA VAL A 87 0.44 2.99 5.11
C VAL A 87 1.58 3.93 4.76
N ARG A 88 2.36 4.36 5.75
CA ARG A 88 3.51 5.25 5.57
C ARG A 88 4.80 4.46 5.69
N ILE A 89 5.69 4.65 4.71
CA ILE A 89 7.04 4.07 4.65
C ILE A 89 8.04 5.22 4.70
N ALA A 90 8.94 5.18 5.68
CA ALA A 90 10.03 6.14 5.84
C ALA A 90 11.42 5.50 5.61
N GLU A 91 11.49 4.18 5.48
CA GLU A 91 12.75 3.43 5.39
C GLU A 91 12.96 2.82 3.99
N LYS A 92 14.23 2.69 3.58
CA LYS A 92 14.65 2.03 2.33
C LYS A 92 13.90 2.53 1.08
N ILE A 93 13.48 3.80 1.07
CA ILE A 93 12.58 4.33 0.04
C ILE A 93 13.19 4.18 -1.36
N ASN A 94 14.45 4.56 -1.55
CA ASN A 94 15.12 4.40 -2.85
C ASN A 94 15.16 2.94 -3.31
N GLN A 95 15.44 1.99 -2.40
CA GLN A 95 15.43 0.56 -2.71
C GLN A 95 14.03 0.08 -3.13
N ILE A 96 12.97 0.60 -2.51
CA ILE A 96 11.60 0.26 -2.86
C ILE A 96 11.20 0.89 -4.20
N LEU A 97 11.51 2.17 -4.41
CA LEU A 97 11.21 2.89 -5.65
C LEU A 97 11.88 2.23 -6.86
N THR A 98 13.17 1.95 -6.79
CA THR A 98 13.90 1.25 -7.85
C THR A 98 13.49 -0.21 -7.94
N GLY A 99 13.32 -0.87 -6.78
CA GLY A 99 12.91 -2.27 -6.72
C GLY A 99 11.58 -2.50 -7.43
N LEU A 100 10.59 -1.63 -7.20
CA LEU A 100 9.25 -1.75 -7.77
C LEU A 100 9.08 -1.00 -9.10
N SER A 101 10.15 -0.46 -9.68
CA SER A 101 10.14 0.35 -10.91
C SER A 101 9.13 1.50 -10.87
N LEU A 102 8.99 2.15 -9.72
CA LEU A 102 8.02 3.26 -9.52
C LEU A 102 8.53 4.59 -10.08
N ILE A 103 9.82 4.67 -10.39
CA ILE A 103 10.46 5.81 -11.02
C ILE A 103 11.35 5.27 -12.16
N ASN A 104 11.30 5.94 -13.30
CA ASN A 104 12.22 5.67 -14.41
C ASN A 104 13.60 6.23 -14.06
N GLN A 105 14.65 5.46 -14.31
CA GLN A 105 16.03 5.94 -14.19
C GLN A 105 16.31 7.06 -15.20
#